data_AF-A0A0W1AMA9-F1
#
_entry.id   AF-A0A0W1AMA9-F1
#
_cell.length_a   1.000
_cell.length_b   1.000
_cell.length_c   1.000
_cell.angle_alpha   90.00
_cell.angle_beta   90.00
_cell.angle_gamma   90.00
#
_symmetry.space_group_name_H-M   'P 1'
#
loop_
_entity.id
_entity.type
_entity.pdbx_description
1 polymer ?
#
loop_
_entity_poly.entity_id
_entity_poly.type
_entity_poly.pdbx_seq_one_letter_code
_entity_poly.pdbx_strand_id
1 'polypeptide(L)'
;MGAKHSFKGGLNLHFFADSADETNSNWSHNTYKAHVRNALSLLMMGWNTSWSKLVNLELLRAVFLERNPELLKEFRFAFQEGFNHLFTQFQGKQFTPQQHEQIQLYLSNCLSILPMGDITPYESISIPQYIDEQWVMVEYFVKPIELTDHNGKDELIYKDYDRVFAYGLEPINHLKAQPHLIFMGTTYPAGQGFLPQVTTDMKGFETVGYSLYVTGRQRILEWVLSQHAKIHVCGVSLGGSLSLLFANDLGNYATRVDALNPAGLHDTNSRVPYDGWDTLTQKPIVVIQQQGNDFVSSFGVWKKDWVLLHVNPPANKRGPSSYFDHFLNYAAFADTEFTSLSPELQNESRKFRNFWLYSLGRGAVYYFAIAPYSYGFRPFKNHVFGNWLNLGLSMLFACSIIVLLGAAIWAALPTLVIVAISASLALICGLVGCAFGITTFTRNNRHLDIRDKQLEDANKYPDATELNLAKLHYPSAPRNPELDIYKHEISFDLTYKEINTYYKVMRTMVKGKRFIPPEDKPEYCWNGLTKREVLLYSSNQGASDETLTLKTSKAKFMFIRHALNLIDRISTENEDKLKEALQHEYNHYRLGKA
;
A
#
# COMPACT_ATOMS: atom_id res chain seq x y z
N MET A 1 -17.95 38.62 -1.78
CA MET A 1 -18.25 37.61 -0.73
C MET A 1 -19.20 36.59 -1.36
N GLY A 2 -18.70 35.42 -1.76
CA GLY A 2 -19.56 34.32 -2.22
C GLY A 2 -20.28 33.69 -1.04
N ALA A 3 -21.55 33.32 -1.21
CA ALA A 3 -22.33 32.68 -0.15
C ALA A 3 -21.63 31.40 0.33
N LYS A 4 -21.47 31.23 1.65
CA LYS A 4 -21.02 29.95 2.23
C LYS A 4 -22.11 28.92 1.94
N HIS A 5 -21.81 27.96 1.08
CA HIS A 5 -22.68 26.81 0.88
C HIS A 5 -22.35 25.75 1.94
N SER A 6 -23.31 25.40 2.78
CA SER A 6 -23.21 24.28 3.71
C SER A 6 -24.39 23.34 3.56
N PHE A 7 -24.17 22.06 3.85
CA PHE A 7 -25.24 21.07 3.96
C PHE A 7 -25.01 20.17 5.17
N LYS A 8 -26.09 19.62 5.71
CA LYS A 8 -26.04 18.54 6.71
C LYS A 8 -26.11 17.21 5.99
N GLY A 9 -25.35 16.22 6.45
CA GLY A 9 -25.32 14.90 5.81
C GLY A 9 -26.71 14.27 5.68
N GLY A 10 -27.45 14.21 6.79
CA GLY A 10 -28.80 13.66 6.82
C GLY A 10 -28.88 12.13 6.83
N LEU A 11 -27.76 11.41 6.75
CA LEU A 11 -27.68 9.95 6.99
C LEU A 11 -26.85 9.65 8.22
N ASN A 12 -27.28 8.64 8.99
CA ASN A 12 -26.47 8.05 10.04
C ASN A 12 -25.97 6.68 9.56
N LEU A 13 -24.74 6.66 9.05
CA LEU A 13 -24.10 5.50 8.47
C LEU A 13 -23.37 4.73 9.56
N HIS A 14 -23.65 3.45 9.66
CA HIS A 14 -23.01 2.56 10.62
C HIS A 14 -22.05 1.63 9.89
N PHE A 15 -20.78 1.58 10.29
CA PHE A 15 -19.86 0.60 9.71
C PHE A 15 -20.16 -0.81 10.20
N PHE A 16 -20.63 -0.97 11.45
CA PHE A 16 -21.09 -2.25 11.99
C PHE A 16 -22.48 -2.11 12.62
N ALA A 17 -23.19 -3.23 12.76
CA ALA A 17 -24.54 -3.27 13.33
C ALA A 17 -24.58 -2.75 14.78
N ASP A 18 -23.61 -3.14 15.59
CA ASP A 18 -23.45 -2.68 16.97
C ASP A 18 -22.21 -1.79 17.09
N SER A 19 -22.36 -0.67 17.80
CA SER A 19 -21.22 0.17 18.23
C SER A 19 -20.64 -0.27 19.58
N ALA A 20 -21.09 -1.42 20.10
CA ALA A 20 -20.88 -1.84 21.48
C ALA A 20 -19.65 -2.73 21.63
N ASP A 21 -18.93 -2.52 22.75
CA ASP A 21 -17.70 -3.21 23.14
C ASP A 21 -17.84 -4.74 23.05
N GLU A 22 -17.11 -5.39 22.13
CA GLU A 22 -16.89 -6.84 22.22
C GLU A 22 -15.89 -7.11 23.37
N THR A 23 -16.39 -7.29 24.59
CA THR A 23 -15.55 -7.57 25.77
C THR A 23 -15.06 -9.01 25.76
N ASN A 24 -13.75 -9.24 25.63
CA ASN A 24 -13.12 -10.51 26.02
C ASN A 24 -11.69 -10.28 26.54
N SER A 25 -11.46 -10.59 27.82
CA SER A 25 -10.22 -10.33 28.55
C SER A 25 -9.16 -11.45 28.43
N ASN A 26 -9.32 -12.42 27.53
CA ASN A 26 -8.43 -13.58 27.42
C ASN A 26 -7.94 -13.81 25.98
N TRP A 27 -6.66 -13.51 25.74
CA TRP A 27 -5.95 -13.62 24.46
C TRP A 27 -6.09 -15.02 23.81
N SER A 28 -7.01 -15.13 22.85
CA SER A 28 -7.23 -16.27 21.96
C SER A 28 -7.57 -15.75 20.56
N HIS A 29 -7.66 -16.59 19.52
CA HIS A 29 -8.02 -16.15 18.17
C HIS A 29 -9.30 -15.28 18.12
N ASN A 30 -10.26 -15.54 19.04
CA ASN A 30 -11.48 -14.74 19.21
C ASN A 30 -11.27 -13.33 19.77
N THR A 31 -10.06 -12.96 20.23
CA THR A 31 -9.75 -11.61 20.74
C THR A 31 -9.27 -10.65 19.66
N TYR A 32 -8.56 -11.12 18.62
CA TYR A 32 -8.08 -10.24 17.55
C TYR A 32 -9.22 -9.61 16.77
N LYS A 33 -10.24 -10.40 16.43
CA LYS A 33 -11.45 -9.92 15.75
C LYS A 33 -12.14 -8.80 16.53
N ALA A 34 -12.38 -9.00 17.82
CA ALA A 34 -13.00 -8.02 18.70
C ALA A 34 -12.21 -6.70 18.76
N HIS A 35 -10.89 -6.79 18.94
CA HIS A 35 -10.03 -5.59 18.99
C HIS A 35 -10.01 -4.80 17.69
N VAL A 36 -9.94 -5.48 16.55
CA VAL A 36 -10.01 -4.86 15.23
C VAL A 36 -11.35 -4.15 15.04
N ARG A 37 -12.46 -4.83 15.34
CA ARG A 37 -13.81 -4.27 15.21
C ARG A 37 -13.99 -3.06 16.11
N ASN A 38 -13.43 -3.08 17.32
CA ASN A 38 -13.41 -1.94 18.24
C ASN A 38 -12.62 -0.74 17.67
N ALA A 39 -11.43 -0.98 17.09
CA ALA A 39 -10.65 0.07 16.44
C ALA A 39 -11.38 0.67 15.23
N LEU A 40 -11.93 -0.17 14.36
CA LEU A 40 -12.69 0.30 13.19
C LEU A 40 -13.98 1.00 13.59
N SER A 41 -14.65 0.57 14.66
CA SER A 41 -15.81 1.28 15.22
C SER A 41 -15.43 2.68 15.68
N LEU A 42 -14.28 2.84 16.36
CA LEU A 42 -13.78 4.15 16.73
C LEU A 42 -13.50 5.01 15.49
N LEU A 43 -12.76 4.46 14.50
CA LEU A 43 -12.37 5.19 13.29
C LEU A 43 -13.57 5.59 12.41
N MET A 44 -14.56 4.71 12.27
CA MET A 44 -15.64 4.85 11.29
C MET A 44 -16.98 5.31 11.89
N MET A 45 -17.20 5.09 13.18
CA MET A 45 -18.46 5.43 13.87
C MET A 45 -18.30 6.53 14.94
N GLY A 46 -17.08 7.10 15.00
CA GLY A 46 -16.72 8.29 15.76
C GLY A 46 -16.46 8.06 17.24
N TRP A 47 -16.21 9.16 17.93
CA TRP A 47 -15.89 9.13 19.36
C TRP A 47 -17.10 8.66 20.19
N ASN A 48 -16.83 7.85 21.20
CA ASN A 48 -17.79 7.50 22.25
C ASN A 48 -17.11 7.59 23.63
N THR A 49 -17.90 7.71 24.70
CA THR A 49 -17.36 7.84 26.08
C THR A 49 -16.64 6.58 26.58
N SER A 50 -16.79 5.44 25.89
CA SER A 50 -16.15 4.16 26.22
C SER A 50 -14.82 3.93 25.46
N TRP A 51 -14.31 4.91 24.72
CA TRP A 51 -13.14 4.75 23.85
C TRP A 51 -11.88 4.24 24.57
N SER A 52 -11.71 4.56 25.86
CA SER A 52 -10.57 4.11 26.67
C SER A 52 -10.57 2.59 26.87
N LYS A 53 -11.73 1.93 26.65
CA LYS A 53 -11.89 0.47 26.61
C LYS A 53 -11.65 -0.11 25.22
N LEU A 54 -11.85 0.70 24.16
CA LEU A 54 -11.66 0.31 22.75
C LEU A 54 -10.19 0.37 22.32
N VAL A 55 -9.41 1.28 22.91
CA VAL A 55 -7.98 1.49 22.61
C VAL A 55 -7.11 0.97 23.75
N ASN A 56 -6.78 -0.32 23.72
CA ASN A 56 -5.77 -0.89 24.61
C ASN A 56 -4.35 -0.60 24.06
N LEU A 57 -3.40 -0.32 24.94
CA LEU A 57 -1.97 -0.19 24.63
C LEU A 57 -1.44 -1.40 23.83
N GLU A 58 -2.00 -2.60 24.06
CA GLU A 58 -1.61 -3.81 23.32
C GLU A 58 -2.13 -3.82 21.87
N LEU A 59 -3.31 -3.23 21.59
CA LEU A 59 -3.82 -3.04 20.23
C LEU A 59 -3.01 -1.95 19.50
N LEU A 60 -2.73 -0.85 20.20
CA LEU A 60 -1.81 0.16 19.68
C LEU A 60 -0.43 -0.44 19.41
N ARG A 61 0.04 -1.34 20.28
CA ARG A 61 1.32 -2.04 20.08
C ARG A 61 1.25 -3.02 18.92
N ALA A 62 0.20 -3.80 18.75
CA ALA A 62 0.12 -4.77 17.65
C ALA A 62 -0.13 -4.13 16.27
N VAL A 63 -0.74 -2.94 16.21
CA VAL A 63 -0.94 -2.19 14.96
C VAL A 63 0.24 -1.27 14.66
N PHE A 64 0.78 -0.59 15.68
CA PHE A 64 1.78 0.47 15.50
C PHE A 64 3.21 0.09 15.96
N LEU A 65 3.45 -1.02 16.67
CA LEU A 65 4.78 -1.44 17.17
C LEU A 65 5.24 -2.83 16.70
N GLU A 66 4.35 -3.82 16.61
CA GLU A 66 4.64 -5.20 16.19
C GLU A 66 3.53 -5.67 15.24
N ARG A 67 3.63 -5.34 13.94
CA ARG A 67 2.63 -5.71 12.91
C ARG A 67 2.39 -7.22 12.91
N ASN A 68 1.31 -7.65 13.55
CA ASN A 68 0.95 -9.06 13.65
C ASN A 68 0.14 -9.50 12.41
N PRO A 69 0.64 -10.46 11.59
CA PRO A 69 -0.05 -10.88 10.36
C PRO A 69 -1.46 -11.44 10.58
N GLU A 70 -1.72 -12.10 11.71
CA GLU A 70 -3.06 -12.62 12.04
C GLU A 70 -4.02 -11.48 12.40
N LEU A 71 -3.55 -10.46 13.13
CA LEU A 71 -4.35 -9.27 13.42
C LEU A 71 -4.72 -8.51 12.13
N LEU A 72 -3.75 -8.37 11.22
CA LEU A 72 -3.96 -7.69 9.93
C LEU A 72 -4.93 -8.49 9.04
N LYS A 73 -4.87 -9.82 9.08
CA LYS A 73 -5.88 -10.68 8.45
C LYS A 73 -7.28 -10.38 8.97
N GLU A 74 -7.47 -10.30 10.29
CA GLU A 74 -8.77 -9.91 10.88
C GLU A 74 -9.17 -8.47 10.52
N PHE A 75 -8.21 -7.56 10.36
CA PHE A 75 -8.45 -6.18 9.91
C PHE A 75 -9.09 -6.12 8.53
N ARG A 76 -8.56 -6.90 7.57
CA ARG A 76 -9.15 -7.00 6.22
C ARG A 76 -10.54 -7.62 6.25
N PHE A 77 -10.74 -8.63 7.07
CA PHE A 77 -12.04 -9.28 7.24
C PHE A 77 -13.09 -8.33 7.83
N ALA A 78 -12.74 -7.58 8.87
CA ALA A 78 -13.64 -6.61 9.49
C ALA A 78 -14.00 -5.46 8.53
N PHE A 79 -13.09 -5.04 7.65
CA PHE A 79 -13.43 -4.13 6.55
C PHE A 79 -14.50 -4.72 5.62
N GLN A 80 -14.38 -6.00 5.24
CA GLN A 80 -15.40 -6.66 4.44
C GLN A 80 -16.75 -6.73 5.16
N GLU A 81 -16.76 -7.10 6.44
CA GLU A 81 -17.99 -7.09 7.26
C GLU A 81 -18.63 -5.71 7.29
N GLY A 82 -17.81 -4.65 7.38
CA GLY A 82 -18.32 -3.29 7.41
C GLY A 82 -18.88 -2.82 6.08
N PHE A 83 -18.22 -3.12 4.97
CA PHE A 83 -18.76 -2.86 3.63
C PHE A 83 -20.05 -3.63 3.37
N ASN A 84 -20.15 -4.88 3.81
CA ASN A 84 -21.38 -5.66 3.75
C ASN A 84 -22.51 -4.98 4.52
N HIS A 85 -22.23 -4.47 5.72
CA HIS A 85 -23.24 -3.79 6.53
C HIS A 85 -23.64 -2.41 5.97
N LEU A 86 -22.72 -1.68 5.34
CA LEU A 86 -23.06 -0.46 4.61
C LEU A 86 -23.97 -0.74 3.41
N PHE A 87 -23.68 -1.82 2.68
CA PHE A 87 -24.50 -2.19 1.54
C PHE A 87 -25.97 -2.45 1.91
N THR A 88 -26.24 -3.13 3.03
CA THR A 88 -27.61 -3.33 3.50
C THR A 88 -28.31 -2.03 3.88
N GLN A 89 -27.55 -1.00 4.28
CA GLN A 89 -28.10 0.34 4.52
C GLN A 89 -28.43 1.09 3.23
N PHE A 90 -27.82 0.74 2.09
CA PHE A 90 -28.00 1.40 0.79
C PHE A 90 -29.02 0.71 -0.11
N GLN A 91 -29.10 -0.62 -0.05
CA GLN A 91 -29.88 -1.44 -0.97
C GLN A 91 -31.36 -1.04 -0.99
N GLY A 92 -31.90 -0.84 -2.20
CA GLY A 92 -33.32 -0.49 -2.41
C GLY A 92 -33.71 0.92 -2.00
N LYS A 93 -32.76 1.78 -1.61
CA LYS A 93 -33.03 3.16 -1.21
C LYS A 93 -32.60 4.16 -2.29
N GLN A 94 -33.34 5.26 -2.34
CA GLN A 94 -33.01 6.44 -3.13
C GLN A 94 -32.49 7.53 -2.20
N PHE A 95 -31.45 8.23 -2.63
CA PHE A 95 -30.80 9.26 -1.83
C PHE A 95 -30.86 10.61 -2.55
N THR A 96 -30.96 11.68 -1.78
CA THR A 96 -30.79 13.04 -2.32
C THR A 96 -29.35 13.25 -2.78
N PRO A 97 -29.06 14.25 -3.64
CA PRO A 97 -27.68 14.55 -4.05
C PRO A 97 -26.72 14.79 -2.88
N GLN A 98 -27.17 15.48 -1.82
CA GLN A 98 -26.37 15.72 -0.62
C GLN A 98 -26.08 14.43 0.16
N GLN A 99 -27.05 13.53 0.23
CA GLN A 99 -26.88 12.22 0.86
C GLN A 99 -25.95 11.32 0.03
N HIS A 100 -26.04 11.36 -1.30
CA HIS A 100 -25.08 10.69 -2.18
C HIS A 100 -23.66 11.22 -1.98
N GLU A 101 -23.47 12.53 -1.88
CA GLU A 101 -22.17 13.12 -1.58
C GLU A 101 -21.68 12.68 -0.19
N GLN A 102 -22.53 12.67 0.84
CA GLN A 102 -22.17 12.14 2.16
C GLN A 102 -21.69 10.68 2.08
N ILE A 103 -22.42 9.81 1.38
CA ILE A 103 -22.05 8.40 1.19
C ILE A 103 -20.70 8.30 0.47
N GLN A 104 -20.48 9.08 -0.59
CA GLN A 104 -19.23 9.09 -1.34
C GLN A 104 -18.04 9.50 -0.47
N LEU A 105 -18.17 10.58 0.31
CA LEU A 105 -17.14 11.04 1.24
C LEU A 105 -16.83 9.97 2.29
N TYR A 106 -17.87 9.38 2.87
CA TYR A 106 -17.73 8.34 3.88
C TYR A 106 -17.06 7.07 3.36
N LEU A 107 -17.48 6.55 2.20
CA LEU A 107 -16.86 5.38 1.56
C LEU A 107 -15.41 5.66 1.18
N SER A 108 -15.10 6.84 0.65
CA SER A 108 -13.72 7.23 0.30
C SER A 108 -12.81 7.29 1.53
N ASN A 109 -13.35 7.74 2.67
CA ASN A 109 -12.64 7.73 3.94
C ASN A 109 -12.38 6.29 4.44
N CYS A 110 -13.35 5.39 4.32
CA CYS A 110 -13.16 3.97 4.61
C CYS A 110 -12.06 3.36 3.74
N LEU A 111 -12.10 3.60 2.41
CA LEU A 111 -11.09 3.11 1.47
C LEU A 111 -9.71 3.68 1.78
N SER A 112 -9.61 4.94 2.17
CA SER A 112 -8.33 5.58 2.51
C SER A 112 -7.62 4.94 3.71
N ILE A 113 -8.36 4.31 4.62
CA ILE A 113 -7.84 3.64 5.82
C ILE A 113 -7.58 2.14 5.58
N LEU A 114 -8.24 1.53 4.58
CA LEU A 114 -8.12 0.11 4.24
C LEU A 114 -6.66 -0.39 4.13
N PRO A 115 -5.70 0.34 3.51
CA PRO A 115 -4.29 -0.09 3.44
C PRO A 115 -3.62 -0.37 4.79
N MET A 116 -4.12 0.17 5.90
CA MET A 116 -3.58 -0.13 7.24
C MET A 116 -3.69 -1.63 7.60
N GLY A 117 -4.58 -2.38 6.94
CA GLY A 117 -4.72 -3.83 7.08
C GLY A 117 -3.74 -4.69 6.28
N ASP A 118 -2.77 -4.08 5.59
CA ASP A 118 -1.88 -4.76 4.63
C ASP A 118 -2.67 -5.62 3.63
N ILE A 119 -3.49 -4.96 2.81
CA ILE A 119 -4.25 -5.64 1.77
C ILE A 119 -3.31 -6.37 0.81
N THR A 120 -3.71 -7.58 0.43
CA THR A 120 -2.86 -8.58 -0.21
C THR A 120 -3.39 -8.95 -1.59
N PRO A 121 -2.53 -9.21 -2.60
CA PRO A 121 -2.96 -9.56 -3.96
C PRO A 121 -3.60 -10.95 -4.08
N TYR A 122 -3.66 -11.72 -2.99
CA TYR A 122 -4.28 -13.06 -2.96
C TYR A 122 -5.67 -13.04 -2.33
N GLU A 123 -6.16 -11.87 -1.93
CA GLU A 123 -7.53 -11.66 -1.47
C GLU A 123 -8.24 -10.67 -2.38
N SER A 124 -9.56 -10.72 -2.35
CA SER A 124 -10.45 -9.74 -2.96
C SER A 124 -11.22 -9.01 -1.90
N ILE A 125 -11.67 -7.80 -2.21
CA ILE A 125 -12.52 -7.02 -1.33
C ILE A 125 -13.73 -6.50 -2.08
N SER A 126 -14.90 -6.61 -1.47
CA SER A 126 -16.15 -6.14 -2.05
C SER A 126 -16.57 -4.81 -1.43
N ILE A 127 -16.86 -3.82 -2.28
CA ILE A 127 -17.14 -2.44 -1.91
C ILE A 127 -18.48 -2.01 -2.55
N PRO A 128 -19.38 -1.35 -1.79
CA PRO A 128 -20.62 -0.81 -2.36
C PRO A 128 -20.33 0.30 -3.37
N GLN A 129 -20.95 0.23 -4.53
CA GLN A 129 -20.87 1.27 -5.54
C GLN A 129 -22.24 1.56 -6.14
N TYR A 130 -22.50 2.83 -6.47
CA TYR A 130 -23.69 3.25 -7.19
C TYR A 130 -23.42 3.20 -8.70
N ILE A 131 -24.05 2.25 -9.40
CA ILE A 131 -23.87 2.01 -10.84
C ILE A 131 -25.24 1.81 -11.48
N ASP A 132 -25.48 2.42 -12.65
CA ASP A 132 -26.75 2.31 -13.40
C ASP A 132 -27.99 2.54 -12.49
N GLU A 133 -27.94 3.58 -11.65
CA GLU A 133 -28.99 4.00 -10.70
C GLU A 133 -29.27 3.04 -9.52
N GLN A 134 -28.39 2.07 -9.29
CA GLN A 134 -28.55 1.06 -8.23
C GLN A 134 -27.27 0.92 -7.42
N TRP A 135 -27.43 0.62 -6.12
CA TRP A 135 -26.33 0.17 -5.30
C TRP A 135 -26.06 -1.30 -5.59
N VAL A 136 -24.81 -1.58 -5.97
CA VAL A 136 -24.31 -2.94 -6.20
C VAL A 136 -23.05 -3.18 -5.38
N MET A 137 -22.85 -4.43 -4.96
CA MET A 137 -21.63 -4.84 -4.29
C MET A 137 -20.61 -5.29 -5.34
N VAL A 138 -19.56 -4.49 -5.54
CA VAL A 138 -18.53 -4.79 -6.54
C VAL A 138 -17.34 -5.42 -5.86
N GLU A 139 -16.90 -6.57 -6.36
CA GLU A 139 -15.72 -7.27 -5.89
C GLU A 139 -14.48 -6.81 -6.66
N TYR A 140 -13.39 -6.54 -5.94
CA TYR A 140 -12.15 -6.00 -6.49
C TYR A 140 -10.96 -6.92 -6.24
N PHE A 141 -10.13 -7.07 -7.28
CA PHE A 141 -8.78 -7.62 -7.21
C PHE A 141 -7.81 -6.54 -6.73
N VAL A 142 -6.90 -6.91 -5.82
CA VAL A 142 -5.91 -5.98 -5.24
C VAL A 142 -4.58 -6.09 -5.99
N LYS A 143 -4.08 -4.98 -6.53
CA LYS A 143 -2.75 -4.84 -7.13
C LYS A 143 -1.90 -3.87 -6.29
N PRO A 144 -0.94 -4.36 -5.48
CA PRO A 144 0.04 -3.49 -4.84
C PRO A 144 0.90 -2.78 -5.88
N ILE A 145 1.11 -1.48 -5.70
CA ILE A 145 1.92 -0.61 -6.56
C ILE A 145 2.99 0.02 -5.68
N GLU A 146 4.23 -0.45 -5.79
CA GLU A 146 5.32 0.08 -4.99
C GLU A 146 5.67 1.52 -5.39
N LEU A 147 5.92 2.36 -4.39
CA LEU A 147 6.27 3.78 -4.53
C LEU A 147 7.75 4.06 -4.25
N THR A 148 8.45 3.13 -3.60
CA THR A 148 9.89 3.19 -3.33
C THR A 148 10.71 2.55 -4.44
N ASP A 149 11.94 3.03 -4.66
CA ASP A 149 12.91 2.33 -5.51
C ASP A 149 13.68 1.34 -4.64
N HIS A 150 13.89 0.15 -5.16
CA HIS A 150 14.62 -0.92 -4.49
C HIS A 150 15.73 -1.51 -5.36
N ASN A 151 16.16 -0.78 -6.40
CA ASN A 151 17.18 -1.26 -7.33
C ASN A 151 18.62 -0.95 -6.84
N GLY A 152 19.45 -1.99 -6.72
CA GLY A 152 20.92 -1.89 -6.63
C GLY A 152 21.46 -1.21 -5.36
N LYS A 153 21.95 0.03 -5.48
CA LYS A 153 22.72 0.74 -4.42
C LYS A 153 21.86 1.15 -3.22
N ASP A 154 20.54 1.16 -3.39
CA ASP A 154 19.60 1.59 -2.36
C ASP A 154 19.38 0.55 -1.27
N GLU A 155 19.86 -0.69 -1.40
CA GLU A 155 19.73 -1.73 -0.36
C GLU A 155 20.44 -1.40 0.96
N LEU A 156 21.42 -0.48 0.94
CA LEU A 156 22.06 0.03 2.15
C LEU A 156 21.18 1.06 2.88
N ILE A 157 20.31 1.75 2.14
CA ILE A 157 19.43 2.83 2.61
C ILE A 157 18.04 2.27 2.95
N TYR A 158 17.45 1.49 2.05
CA TYR A 158 16.14 0.88 2.17
C TYR A 158 16.24 -0.64 2.29
N LYS A 159 15.45 -1.19 3.20
CA LYS A 159 15.24 -2.62 3.42
C LYS A 159 13.81 -2.97 3.04
N ASP A 160 13.50 -4.26 3.00
CA ASP A 160 12.15 -4.74 2.69
C ASP A 160 11.05 -4.05 3.52
N TYR A 161 11.28 -3.76 4.81
CA TYR A 161 10.32 -3.03 5.66
C TYR A 161 10.20 -1.52 5.38
N ASP A 162 11.03 -0.96 4.50
CA ASP A 162 10.96 0.43 4.05
C ASP A 162 10.11 0.61 2.79
N ARG A 163 9.70 -0.47 2.13
CA ARG A 163 8.89 -0.40 0.91
C ARG A 163 7.56 0.29 1.19
N VAL A 164 7.15 1.25 0.37
CA VAL A 164 5.85 1.92 0.50
C VAL A 164 4.99 1.57 -0.70
N PHE A 165 3.68 1.39 -0.49
CA PHE A 165 2.75 0.97 -1.53
C PHE A 165 1.56 1.92 -1.65
N ALA A 166 1.12 2.13 -2.89
CA ALA A 166 -0.27 2.41 -3.21
C ALA A 166 -0.97 1.11 -3.62
N TYR A 167 -2.29 1.12 -3.68
CA TYR A 167 -3.06 -0.08 -4.02
C TYR A 167 -4.07 0.23 -5.11
N GLY A 168 -3.94 -0.46 -6.23
CA GLY A 168 -4.94 -0.49 -7.29
C GLY A 168 -6.01 -1.54 -6.98
N LEU A 169 -7.28 -1.17 -7.09
CA LEU A 169 -8.43 -2.06 -6.98
C LEU A 169 -9.09 -2.18 -8.35
N GLU A 170 -9.12 -3.40 -8.88
CA GLU A 170 -9.64 -3.69 -10.22
C GLU A 170 -10.93 -4.51 -10.13
N PRO A 171 -12.05 -4.05 -10.73
CA PRO A 171 -13.32 -4.78 -10.67
C PRO A 171 -13.23 -6.19 -11.26
N ILE A 172 -13.65 -7.19 -10.48
CA ILE A 172 -13.75 -8.60 -10.89
C ILE A 172 -15.11 -8.86 -11.54
N ASN A 173 -16.19 -8.61 -10.82
CA ASN A 173 -17.54 -9.08 -11.16
C ASN A 173 -18.43 -8.04 -11.87
N HIS A 174 -17.93 -6.83 -12.13
CA HIS A 174 -18.74 -5.75 -12.71
C HIS A 174 -17.94 -4.86 -13.68
N LEU A 175 -18.16 -5.01 -14.99
CA LEU A 175 -17.36 -4.34 -16.03
C LEU A 175 -17.58 -2.82 -16.13
N LYS A 176 -18.67 -2.29 -15.57
CA LYS A 176 -18.93 -0.84 -15.51
C LYS A 176 -18.46 -0.20 -14.20
N ALA A 177 -17.96 -1.01 -13.26
CA ALA A 177 -17.52 -0.48 -11.99
C ALA A 177 -16.24 0.33 -12.13
N GLN A 178 -16.10 1.31 -11.26
CA GLN A 178 -14.95 2.20 -11.31
C GLN A 178 -13.76 1.56 -10.60
N PRO A 179 -12.56 1.49 -11.22
CA PRO A 179 -11.36 1.10 -10.51
C PRO A 179 -10.95 2.16 -9.47
N HIS A 180 -10.32 1.72 -8.38
CA HIS A 180 -9.85 2.63 -7.33
C HIS A 180 -8.33 2.62 -7.19
N LEU A 181 -7.71 3.77 -6.99
CA LEU A 181 -6.32 3.89 -6.55
C LEU A 181 -6.29 4.46 -5.14
N ILE A 182 -5.71 3.71 -4.21
CA ILE A 182 -5.65 4.10 -2.81
C ILE A 182 -4.19 4.38 -2.44
N PHE A 183 -3.90 5.60 -2.04
CA PHE A 183 -2.61 5.96 -1.46
C PHE A 183 -2.63 5.77 0.05
N MET A 184 -1.67 5.00 0.55
CA MET A 184 -1.53 4.75 1.99
C MET A 184 -1.04 6.02 2.72
N GLY A 185 -1.63 6.31 3.89
CA GLY A 185 -1.16 7.34 4.80
C GLY A 185 -0.03 6.88 5.73
N THR A 186 0.62 7.81 6.42
CA THR A 186 1.79 7.54 7.27
C THR A 186 1.52 6.48 8.33
N THR A 187 2.21 5.34 8.21
CA THR A 187 2.02 4.20 9.09
C THR A 187 2.97 4.27 10.31
N TYR A 188 2.48 4.76 11.46
CA TYR A 188 3.31 4.98 12.65
C TYR A 188 3.64 3.69 13.43
N PRO A 189 4.72 3.72 14.24
CA PRO A 189 6.10 3.68 13.76
C PRO A 189 6.57 2.31 13.23
N ALA A 190 5.82 1.22 13.42
CA ALA A 190 6.18 -0.12 12.93
C ALA A 190 5.51 -0.49 11.60
N GLY A 191 4.74 0.43 11.03
CA GLY A 191 4.16 0.28 9.72
C GLY A 191 5.19 0.09 8.60
N GLN A 192 4.78 -0.66 7.58
CA GLN A 192 5.58 -0.89 6.38
C GLN A 192 5.88 0.44 5.70
N GLY A 193 7.16 0.76 5.50
CA GLY A 193 7.60 1.98 4.85
C GLY A 193 7.54 3.23 5.73
N PHE A 194 7.48 3.10 7.06
CA PHE A 194 7.39 4.25 7.98
C PHE A 194 8.50 5.29 7.75
N LEU A 195 9.77 4.87 7.67
CA LEU A 195 10.86 5.83 7.56
C LEU A 195 10.83 6.62 6.24
N PRO A 196 10.64 5.99 5.06
CA PRO A 196 10.47 6.76 3.82
C PRO A 196 9.27 7.70 3.84
N GLN A 197 8.15 7.29 4.45
CA GLN A 197 6.97 8.14 4.61
C GLN A 197 7.26 9.38 5.46
N VAL A 198 7.87 9.21 6.64
CA VAL A 198 8.30 10.36 7.49
C VAL A 198 9.35 11.21 6.78
N THR A 199 10.25 10.59 6.02
CA THR A 199 11.28 11.30 5.26
C THR A 199 10.66 12.22 4.22
N THR A 200 9.65 11.76 3.48
CA THR A 200 8.95 12.57 2.47
C THR A 200 7.95 13.56 3.09
N ASP A 201 7.35 13.24 4.24
CA ASP A 201 6.52 14.17 5.01
C ASP A 201 7.33 15.41 5.38
N MET A 202 8.55 15.21 5.87
CA MET A 202 9.37 16.28 6.44
C MET A 202 10.27 16.98 5.42
N LYS A 203 10.35 16.51 4.17
CA LYS A 203 11.23 17.12 3.17
C LYS A 203 10.75 18.54 2.84
N GLY A 204 11.58 19.52 3.20
CA GLY A 204 11.28 20.94 3.03
C GLY A 204 11.26 21.37 1.56
N PHE A 205 10.60 22.49 1.29
CA PHE A 205 10.54 23.14 -0.04
C PHE A 205 9.89 22.33 -1.18
N GLU A 206 9.25 21.20 -0.87
CA GLU A 206 8.45 20.42 -1.82
C GLU A 206 7.11 20.02 -1.21
N THR A 207 6.14 19.61 -2.03
CA THR A 207 4.87 19.07 -1.51
C THR A 207 5.13 17.80 -0.69
N VAL A 208 4.44 17.63 0.44
CA VAL A 208 4.45 16.38 1.22
C VAL A 208 4.23 15.18 0.29
N GLY A 209 5.11 14.18 0.38
CA GLY A 209 5.01 12.98 -0.44
C GLY A 209 5.61 13.08 -1.85
N TYR A 210 6.10 14.26 -2.29
CA TYR A 210 6.52 14.47 -3.67
C TYR A 210 7.62 13.50 -4.12
N SER A 211 8.68 13.32 -3.32
CA SER A 211 9.75 12.37 -3.66
C SER A 211 9.25 10.94 -3.78
N LEU A 212 8.29 10.55 -2.95
CA LEU A 212 7.71 9.21 -2.98
C LEU A 212 6.81 9.03 -4.22
N TYR A 213 6.00 10.04 -4.54
CA TYR A 213 5.17 10.05 -5.74
C TYR A 213 6.02 9.89 -7.01
N VAL A 214 7.08 10.69 -7.16
CA VAL A 214 7.96 10.66 -8.35
C VAL A 214 8.58 9.28 -8.55
N THR A 215 9.03 8.63 -7.48
CA THR A 215 9.63 7.29 -7.53
C THR A 215 8.60 6.19 -7.90
N GLY A 216 7.34 6.34 -7.47
CA GLY A 216 6.24 5.43 -7.83
C GLY A 216 5.56 5.75 -9.16
N ARG A 217 5.76 6.96 -9.70
CA ARG A 217 4.94 7.55 -10.76
C ARG A 217 4.77 6.66 -11.98
N GLN A 218 5.85 6.07 -12.47
CA GLN A 218 5.81 5.24 -13.69
C GLN A 218 4.96 3.98 -13.48
N ARG A 219 5.10 3.32 -12.32
CA ARG A 219 4.30 2.13 -11.96
C ARG A 219 2.82 2.48 -11.77
N ILE A 220 2.53 3.65 -11.19
CA ILE A 220 1.16 4.18 -11.11
C ILE A 220 0.60 4.40 -12.51
N LEU A 221 1.33 5.09 -13.39
CA LEU A 221 0.88 5.37 -14.75
C LEU A 221 0.62 4.08 -15.54
N GLU A 222 1.50 3.09 -15.43
CA GLU A 222 1.33 1.78 -16.08
C GLU A 222 0.05 1.06 -15.64
N TRP A 223 -0.24 1.08 -14.33
CA TRP A 223 -1.47 0.52 -13.78
C TRP A 223 -2.71 1.32 -14.20
N VAL A 224 -2.64 2.66 -14.19
CA VAL A 224 -3.75 3.53 -14.63
C VAL A 224 -4.09 3.26 -16.10
N LEU A 225 -3.08 3.15 -16.96
CA LEU A 225 -3.25 2.89 -18.39
C LEU A 225 -3.74 1.48 -18.70
N SER A 226 -3.66 0.53 -17.76
CA SER A 226 -4.26 -0.79 -17.93
C SER A 226 -5.74 -0.83 -17.61
N GLN A 227 -6.30 0.23 -17.02
CA GLN A 227 -7.70 0.26 -16.61
C GLN A 227 -8.64 0.55 -17.79
N HIS A 228 -9.81 -0.06 -17.75
CA HIS A 228 -10.85 0.08 -18.78
C HIS A 228 -11.68 1.37 -18.65
N ALA A 229 -11.56 2.06 -17.52
CA ALA A 229 -12.30 3.27 -17.19
C ALA A 229 -11.44 4.24 -16.37
N LYS A 230 -11.84 5.51 -16.34
CA LYS A 230 -11.25 6.49 -15.43
C LYS A 230 -11.46 6.07 -13.98
N ILE A 231 -10.44 6.30 -13.15
CA ILE A 231 -10.39 5.79 -11.79
C ILE A 231 -10.92 6.79 -10.76
N HIS A 232 -11.24 6.29 -9.56
CA HIS A 232 -11.39 7.12 -8.36
C HIS A 232 -10.13 6.98 -7.51
N VAL A 233 -9.55 8.11 -7.08
CA VAL A 233 -8.32 8.15 -6.29
C VAL A 233 -8.64 8.63 -4.88
N CYS A 234 -8.14 7.95 -3.85
CA CYS A 234 -8.31 8.44 -2.49
C CYS A 234 -7.12 8.15 -1.58
N GLY A 235 -7.04 8.88 -0.48
CA GLY A 235 -6.07 8.63 0.57
C GLY A 235 -6.27 9.55 1.77
N VAL A 236 -5.64 9.18 2.89
CA VAL A 236 -5.66 9.94 4.15
C VAL A 236 -4.26 10.45 4.50
N SER A 237 -4.16 11.65 5.08
CA SER A 237 -2.89 12.21 5.56
C SER A 237 -1.85 12.34 4.41
N LEU A 238 -0.66 11.73 4.54
CA LEU A 238 0.30 11.58 3.43
C LEU A 238 -0.35 10.99 2.17
N GLY A 239 -1.20 9.96 2.31
CA GLY A 239 -1.93 9.36 1.20
C GLY A 239 -2.88 10.34 0.52
N GLY A 240 -3.50 11.22 1.29
CA GLY A 240 -4.30 12.33 0.75
C GLY A 240 -3.42 13.32 -0.04
N SER A 241 -2.24 13.64 0.46
CA SER A 241 -1.27 14.52 -0.22
C SER A 241 -0.77 13.91 -1.54
N LEU A 242 -0.50 12.59 -1.56
CA LEU A 242 -0.18 11.83 -2.78
C LEU A 242 -1.34 11.81 -3.78
N SER A 243 -2.58 11.74 -3.28
CA SER A 243 -3.78 11.84 -4.12
C SER A 243 -3.89 13.22 -4.80
N LEU A 244 -3.52 14.29 -4.10
CA LEU A 244 -3.47 15.65 -4.68
C LEU A 244 -2.34 15.81 -5.70
N LEU A 245 -1.18 15.19 -5.47
CA LEU A 245 -0.11 15.11 -6.46
C LEU A 245 -0.56 14.36 -7.72
N PHE A 246 -1.27 13.24 -7.55
CA PHE A 246 -1.90 12.52 -8.66
C PHE A 246 -2.86 13.42 -9.43
N ALA A 247 -3.71 14.18 -8.74
CA ALA A 247 -4.68 15.07 -9.39
C ALA A 247 -4.00 16.10 -10.31
N ASN A 248 -2.86 16.67 -9.88
CA ASN A 248 -2.12 17.65 -10.67
C ASN A 248 -1.44 17.03 -11.90
N ASP A 249 -0.95 15.80 -11.80
CA ASP A 249 -0.14 15.16 -12.85
C ASP A 249 -0.97 14.30 -13.80
N LEU A 250 -1.72 13.34 -13.24
CA LEU A 250 -2.44 12.30 -13.96
C LEU A 250 -3.96 12.49 -13.88
N GLY A 251 -4.43 13.71 -13.55
CA GLY A 251 -5.85 14.00 -13.33
C GLY A 251 -6.78 13.63 -14.50
N ASN A 252 -6.30 13.67 -15.75
CA ASN A 252 -7.08 13.26 -16.93
C ASN A 252 -7.59 11.81 -16.84
N TYR A 253 -6.92 10.95 -16.08
CA TYR A 253 -7.26 9.55 -15.90
C TYR A 253 -8.18 9.29 -14.70
N ALA A 254 -8.51 10.30 -13.90
CA ALA A 254 -9.45 10.18 -12.79
C ALA A 254 -10.79 10.82 -13.12
N THR A 255 -11.88 10.30 -12.54
CA THR A 255 -13.14 11.05 -12.47
C THR A 255 -13.20 11.91 -11.21
N ARG A 256 -12.65 11.39 -10.11
CA ARG A 256 -12.72 11.99 -8.78
C ARG A 256 -11.49 11.66 -7.95
N VAL A 257 -11.09 12.60 -7.12
CA VAL A 257 -10.00 12.49 -6.14
C VAL A 257 -10.51 12.95 -4.78
N ASP A 258 -10.55 12.05 -3.79
CA ASP A 258 -10.98 12.35 -2.42
C ASP A 258 -9.77 12.29 -1.46
N ALA A 259 -9.38 13.44 -0.92
CA ALA A 259 -8.27 13.55 0.01
C ALA A 259 -8.78 13.84 1.43
N LEU A 260 -8.60 12.87 2.34
CA LEU A 260 -8.97 12.99 3.75
C LEU A 260 -7.80 13.55 4.56
N ASN A 261 -8.01 14.68 5.23
CA ASN A 261 -7.03 15.34 6.07
C ASN A 261 -5.60 15.47 5.46
N PRO A 262 -5.43 15.86 4.18
CA PRO A 262 -4.11 15.93 3.55
C PRO A 262 -3.34 17.18 4.00
N ALA A 263 -2.01 17.14 3.90
CA ALA A 263 -1.25 18.38 3.79
C ALA A 263 -1.48 18.97 2.38
N GLY A 264 -1.64 20.29 2.28
CA GLY A 264 -1.78 20.96 0.98
C GLY A 264 -0.48 20.95 0.17
N LEU A 265 -0.56 21.41 -1.08
CA LEU A 265 0.60 21.51 -1.96
C LEU A 265 1.63 22.51 -1.41
N HIS A 266 2.88 22.38 -1.82
CA HIS A 266 3.86 23.44 -1.58
C HIS A 266 3.70 24.57 -2.59
N ASP A 267 3.64 25.81 -2.09
CA ASP A 267 3.64 27.02 -2.92
C ASP A 267 5.05 27.22 -3.49
N THR A 268 5.27 26.73 -4.71
CA THR A 268 6.53 26.96 -5.41
C THR A 268 6.26 27.90 -6.58
N ASN A 269 6.95 29.05 -6.61
CA ASN A 269 6.96 29.98 -7.74
C ASN A 269 7.63 29.38 -9.00
N SER A 270 8.18 28.17 -8.89
CA SER A 270 8.85 27.41 -9.95
C SER A 270 7.92 26.36 -10.54
N ARG A 271 8.02 26.10 -11.84
CA ARG A 271 7.36 24.97 -12.53
C ARG A 271 7.79 23.65 -11.87
N VAL A 272 7.02 23.14 -10.92
CA VAL A 272 7.24 21.81 -10.34
C VAL A 272 7.08 20.81 -11.49
N PRO A 273 8.03 19.90 -11.69
CA PRO A 273 7.81 18.78 -12.61
C PRO A 273 6.50 18.09 -12.22
N TYR A 274 5.66 17.80 -13.21
CA TYR A 274 4.36 17.12 -13.04
C TYR A 274 3.22 17.96 -12.43
N ASP A 275 3.38 19.27 -12.20
CA ASP A 275 2.21 20.14 -11.96
C ASP A 275 1.58 20.54 -13.31
N GLY A 276 0.71 19.66 -13.82
CA GLY A 276 -0.03 19.83 -15.07
C GLY A 276 -1.45 20.34 -14.87
N TRP A 277 -1.85 20.76 -13.68
CA TRP A 277 -3.26 21.01 -13.36
C TRP A 277 -3.94 21.98 -14.33
N ASP A 278 -3.27 23.08 -14.68
CA ASP A 278 -3.82 24.11 -15.57
C ASP A 278 -3.79 23.70 -17.05
N THR A 279 -3.10 22.61 -17.41
CA THR A 279 -3.03 22.07 -18.77
C THR A 279 -3.94 20.86 -18.99
N LEU A 280 -4.59 20.35 -17.95
CA LEU A 280 -5.54 19.24 -18.06
C LEU A 280 -6.76 19.66 -18.89
N THR A 281 -7.08 18.87 -19.91
CA THR A 281 -8.27 19.09 -20.76
C THR A 281 -9.55 18.67 -20.07
N GLN A 282 -9.48 17.65 -19.20
CA GLN A 282 -10.59 17.17 -18.40
C GLN A 282 -10.15 16.98 -16.97
N LYS A 283 -10.49 17.96 -16.12
CA LYS A 283 -10.15 17.93 -14.70
C LYS A 283 -11.07 16.97 -13.95
N PRO A 284 -10.54 16.13 -13.04
CA PRO A 284 -11.36 15.36 -12.12
C PRO A 284 -11.99 16.28 -11.08
N ILE A 285 -13.06 15.81 -10.43
CA ILE A 285 -13.55 16.46 -9.21
C ILE A 285 -12.52 16.19 -8.11
N VAL A 286 -11.95 17.22 -7.50
CA VAL A 286 -11.02 17.08 -6.37
C VAL A 286 -11.71 17.58 -5.12
N VAL A 287 -11.90 16.70 -4.14
CA VAL A 287 -12.56 17.01 -2.86
C VAL A 287 -11.59 16.79 -1.71
N ILE A 288 -11.43 17.82 -0.89
CA ILE A 288 -10.57 17.80 0.30
C ILE A 288 -11.46 17.88 1.53
N GLN A 289 -11.36 16.89 2.39
CA GLN A 289 -12.08 16.83 3.66
C GLN A 289 -11.15 17.26 4.79
N GLN A 290 -11.44 18.40 5.43
CA GLN A 290 -10.78 18.86 6.65
C GLN A 290 -11.67 18.51 7.84
N GLN A 291 -11.34 17.47 8.58
CA GLN A 291 -12.12 16.98 9.71
C GLN A 291 -11.87 17.85 10.94
N GLY A 292 -12.94 18.32 11.59
CA GLY A 292 -12.87 18.99 12.89
C GLY A 292 -11.81 20.10 12.95
N ASN A 293 -10.86 19.97 13.87
CA ASN A 293 -9.72 20.88 14.04
C ASN A 293 -8.39 20.23 13.61
N ASP A 294 -8.41 19.31 12.63
CA ASP A 294 -7.19 18.67 12.11
C ASP A 294 -6.09 19.69 11.81
N PHE A 295 -4.90 19.45 12.38
CA PHE A 295 -3.77 20.36 12.26
C PHE A 295 -3.02 20.18 10.94
N VAL A 296 -3.02 18.98 10.35
CA VAL A 296 -2.24 18.67 9.14
C VAL A 296 -2.81 19.44 7.94
N SER A 297 -4.12 19.42 7.79
CA SER A 297 -4.85 20.15 6.73
C SER A 297 -4.80 21.66 6.86
N SER A 298 -4.16 22.19 7.92
CA SER A 298 -3.91 23.61 8.05
C SER A 298 -2.71 24.08 7.21
N PHE A 299 -1.88 23.17 6.69
CA PHE A 299 -0.69 23.51 5.92
C PHE A 299 -0.87 23.37 4.41
N GLY A 300 -0.01 24.06 3.66
CA GLY A 300 0.05 24.00 2.20
C GLY A 300 -0.99 24.87 1.50
N VAL A 301 -1.04 24.73 0.17
CA VAL A 301 -1.92 25.48 -0.73
C VAL A 301 -2.84 24.57 -1.54
N TRP A 302 -3.99 25.12 -1.91
CA TRP A 302 -5.04 24.45 -2.66
C TRP A 302 -5.18 25.07 -4.05
N LYS A 303 -5.50 24.29 -5.08
CA LYS A 303 -5.90 24.86 -6.38
C LYS A 303 -7.29 25.49 -6.27
N LYS A 304 -7.55 26.52 -7.08
CA LYS A 304 -8.74 27.40 -6.99
C LYS A 304 -10.06 26.68 -7.22
N ASP A 305 -10.03 25.69 -8.09
CA ASP A 305 -11.15 24.88 -8.57
C ASP A 305 -11.34 23.58 -7.78
N TRP A 306 -10.57 23.37 -6.70
CA TRP A 306 -10.77 22.24 -5.81
C TRP A 306 -11.90 22.50 -4.79
N VAL A 307 -12.67 21.46 -4.48
CA VAL A 307 -13.75 21.52 -3.49
C VAL A 307 -13.15 21.29 -2.11
N LEU A 308 -13.08 22.35 -1.30
CA LEU A 308 -12.61 22.27 0.08
C LEU A 308 -13.80 22.22 1.04
N LEU A 309 -13.92 21.13 1.79
CA LEU A 309 -14.97 20.91 2.77
C LEU A 309 -14.39 20.92 4.19
N HIS A 310 -14.92 21.79 5.04
CA HIS A 310 -14.78 21.64 6.48
C HIS A 310 -15.87 20.70 6.98
N VAL A 311 -15.46 19.58 7.56
CA VAL A 311 -16.35 18.52 8.04
C VAL A 311 -16.45 18.62 9.56
N ASN A 312 -17.56 19.16 10.04
CA ASN A 312 -17.77 19.45 11.44
C ASN A 312 -18.72 18.41 12.08
N PRO A 313 -18.22 17.48 12.92
CA PRO A 313 -19.06 16.48 13.56
C PRO A 313 -19.94 17.08 14.66
N PRO A 314 -21.00 16.35 15.06
CA PRO A 314 -21.70 16.60 16.33
C PRO A 314 -20.73 16.58 17.53
N ALA A 315 -20.99 17.41 18.54
CA ALA A 315 -20.09 17.58 19.69
C ALA A 315 -19.82 16.27 20.46
N ASN A 316 -20.82 15.38 20.53
CA ASN A 316 -20.70 14.06 21.18
C ASN A 316 -19.95 13.01 20.35
N LYS A 317 -19.63 13.31 19.08
CA LYS A 317 -18.90 12.43 18.15
C LYS A 317 -17.49 12.92 17.83
N ARG A 318 -17.20 14.19 18.15
CA ARG A 318 -15.88 14.79 17.98
C ARG A 318 -14.85 14.16 18.90
N GLY A 319 -13.66 13.92 18.38
CA GLY A 319 -12.50 13.50 19.14
C GLY A 319 -12.06 14.54 20.18
N PRO A 320 -11.28 14.13 21.19
CA PRO A 320 -10.89 14.98 22.31
C PRO A 320 -9.81 16.01 21.93
N SER A 321 -9.16 15.85 20.77
CA SER A 321 -8.13 16.76 20.29
C SER A 321 -8.02 16.74 18.77
N SER A 322 -7.31 17.73 18.22
CA SER A 322 -6.98 17.82 16.79
C SER A 322 -6.23 16.61 16.25
N TYR A 323 -5.51 15.88 17.11
CA TYR A 323 -4.85 14.64 16.73
C TYR A 323 -5.85 13.55 16.36
N PHE A 324 -6.95 13.41 17.13
CA PHE A 324 -8.00 12.43 16.82
C PHE A 324 -8.84 12.84 15.61
N ASP A 325 -9.08 14.14 15.45
CA ASP A 325 -9.72 14.67 14.23
C ASP A 325 -8.97 14.26 12.95
N HIS A 326 -7.66 14.01 13.04
CA HIS A 326 -6.83 13.63 11.90
C HIS A 326 -7.19 12.25 11.30
N PHE A 327 -7.69 11.30 12.09
CA PHE A 327 -7.93 9.93 11.65
C PHE A 327 -9.37 9.43 11.83
N LEU A 328 -10.24 10.21 12.48
CA LEU A 328 -11.66 9.88 12.60
C LEU A 328 -12.43 10.25 11.32
N ASN A 329 -13.36 9.39 10.93
CA ASN A 329 -14.26 9.61 9.81
C ASN A 329 -15.58 10.22 10.30
N TYR A 330 -15.74 11.54 10.17
CA TYR A 330 -16.97 12.21 10.61
C TYR A 330 -18.07 12.28 9.55
N ALA A 331 -17.82 11.80 8.34
CA ALA A 331 -18.82 11.84 7.27
C ALA A 331 -20.02 10.92 7.55
N ALA A 332 -19.94 10.05 8.55
CA ALA A 332 -20.96 9.05 8.87
C ALA A 332 -22.25 9.64 9.50
N PHE A 333 -22.19 10.80 10.16
CA PHE A 333 -23.28 11.23 11.05
C PHE A 333 -24.29 12.14 10.37
N ALA A 334 -25.57 11.96 10.72
CA ALA A 334 -26.67 12.72 10.13
C ALA A 334 -26.53 14.22 10.38
N ASP A 335 -26.04 14.58 11.56
CA ASP A 335 -25.86 15.96 12.01
C ASP A 335 -24.48 16.55 11.68
N THR A 336 -23.61 15.81 10.97
CA THR A 336 -22.35 16.37 10.47
C THR A 336 -22.65 17.49 9.48
N GLU A 337 -22.02 18.64 9.71
CA GLU A 337 -22.11 19.80 8.82
C GLU A 337 -20.90 19.83 7.88
N PHE A 338 -21.18 19.92 6.58
CA PHE A 338 -20.20 20.05 5.53
C PHE A 338 -20.23 21.49 5.02
N THR A 339 -19.22 22.27 5.36
CA THR A 339 -19.13 23.68 4.98
C THR A 339 -18.09 23.88 3.88
N SER A 340 -18.48 24.45 2.74
CA SER A 340 -17.54 24.80 1.69
C SER A 340 -16.65 25.98 2.12
N LEU A 341 -15.36 25.83 1.88
CA LEU A 341 -14.33 26.83 2.12
C LEU A 341 -13.77 27.31 0.77
N SER A 342 -13.44 28.60 0.65
CA SER A 342 -12.74 29.11 -0.54
C SER A 342 -11.26 28.73 -0.46
N PRO A 343 -10.72 28.03 -1.49
CA PRO A 343 -9.30 27.76 -1.62
C PRO A 343 -8.44 29.02 -1.54
N GLU A 344 -8.85 30.11 -2.19
CA GLU A 344 -8.10 31.37 -2.25
C GLU A 344 -8.00 32.05 -0.88
N LEU A 345 -9.14 32.19 -0.17
CA LEU A 345 -9.15 32.77 1.17
C LEU A 345 -8.31 31.94 2.14
N GLN A 346 -8.36 30.62 2.02
CA GLN A 346 -7.52 29.72 2.81
C GLN A 346 -6.04 29.94 2.47
N ASN A 347 -5.65 29.91 1.20
CA ASN A 347 -4.26 30.12 0.77
C ASN A 347 -3.70 31.46 1.28
N GLU A 348 -4.43 32.56 1.13
CA GLU A 348 -4.01 33.89 1.61
C GLU A 348 -3.82 33.92 3.12
N SER A 349 -4.77 33.36 3.89
CA SER A 349 -4.69 33.33 5.36
C SER A 349 -3.52 32.48 5.88
N ARG A 350 -2.99 31.56 5.06
CA ARG A 350 -1.96 30.58 5.42
C ARG A 350 -0.57 30.99 4.99
N LYS A 351 -0.42 32.02 4.16
CA LYS A 351 0.84 32.39 3.51
C LYS A 351 2.04 32.49 4.46
N PHE A 352 1.88 33.20 5.57
CA PHE A 352 2.94 33.34 6.59
C PHE A 352 3.26 32.01 7.27
N ARG A 353 2.24 31.26 7.69
CA ARG A 353 2.40 29.94 8.31
C ARG A 353 3.10 28.95 7.37
N ASN A 354 2.70 28.94 6.10
CA ASN A 354 3.26 28.06 5.09
C ASN A 354 4.76 28.35 4.90
N PHE A 355 5.15 29.61 4.75
CA PHE A 355 6.56 29.94 4.61
C PHE A 355 7.40 29.51 5.82
N TRP A 356 7.00 29.90 7.04
CA TRP A 356 7.82 29.66 8.24
C TRP A 356 7.78 28.23 8.75
N LEU A 357 6.60 27.60 8.79
CA LEU A 357 6.46 26.26 9.37
C LEU A 357 6.53 25.18 8.29
N TYR A 358 5.76 25.33 7.21
CA TYR A 358 5.66 24.30 6.18
C TYR A 358 6.89 24.25 5.25
N SER A 359 7.54 25.38 4.97
CA SER A 359 8.78 25.38 4.19
C SER A 359 10.01 25.29 5.09
N LEU A 360 10.25 26.32 5.91
CA LEU A 360 11.49 26.45 6.68
C LEU A 360 11.58 25.48 7.87
N GLY A 361 10.58 25.47 8.76
CA GLY A 361 10.59 24.61 9.95
C GLY A 361 10.66 23.12 9.59
N ARG A 362 9.82 22.69 8.65
CA ARG A 362 9.83 21.34 8.09
C ARG A 362 11.19 20.99 7.45
N GLY A 363 11.74 21.90 6.64
CA GLY A 363 13.08 21.75 6.05
C GLY A 363 14.18 21.61 7.10
N ALA A 364 14.15 22.40 8.17
CA ALA A 364 15.13 22.31 9.25
C ALA A 364 15.10 20.93 9.92
N VAL A 365 13.90 20.41 10.26
CA VAL A 365 13.76 19.05 10.82
C VAL A 365 14.35 18.00 9.87
N TYR A 366 14.07 18.11 8.57
CA TYR A 366 14.61 17.19 7.58
C TYR A 366 16.13 17.25 7.46
N TYR A 367 16.70 18.42 7.20
CA TYR A 367 18.13 18.54 6.93
C TYR A 367 19.01 18.35 8.18
N PHE A 368 18.52 18.68 9.38
CA PHE A 368 19.31 18.57 10.61
C PHE A 368 19.07 17.27 11.39
N ALA A 369 17.92 16.60 11.22
CA ALA A 369 17.62 15.37 11.98
C ALA A 369 17.43 14.15 11.07
N ILE A 370 16.49 14.21 10.12
CA ILE A 370 16.06 13.02 9.37
C ILE A 370 17.09 12.62 8.32
N ALA A 371 17.57 13.56 7.50
CA ALA A 371 18.52 13.26 6.43
C ALA A 371 19.87 12.72 6.96
N PRO A 372 20.49 13.30 8.01
CA PRO A 372 21.70 12.72 8.62
C PRO A 372 21.48 11.31 9.15
N TYR A 373 20.30 11.03 9.72
CA TYR A 373 19.96 9.69 10.17
C TYR A 373 19.77 8.72 9.00
N SER A 374 18.91 9.06 8.04
CA SER A 374 18.50 8.19 6.93
C SER A 374 19.63 7.91 5.94
N TYR A 375 20.49 8.88 5.66
CA TYR A 375 21.53 8.77 4.63
C TYR A 375 22.96 8.66 5.17
N GLY A 376 23.20 9.01 6.44
CA GLY A 376 24.51 8.90 7.08
C GLY A 376 24.56 7.75 8.08
N PHE A 377 23.87 7.91 9.20
CA PHE A 377 23.95 6.97 10.32
C PHE A 377 23.40 5.58 9.97
N ARG A 378 22.22 5.51 9.34
CA ARG A 378 21.56 4.24 9.04
C ARG A 378 22.33 3.39 8.03
N PRO A 379 22.81 3.91 6.88
CA PRO A 379 23.62 3.10 5.96
C PRO A 379 24.94 2.67 6.59
N PHE A 380 25.60 3.54 7.37
CA PHE A 380 26.80 3.16 8.13
C PHE A 380 26.50 2.01 9.10
N LYS A 381 25.44 2.14 9.89
CA LYS A 381 24.95 1.10 10.79
C LYS A 381 24.71 -0.22 10.02
N ASN A 382 23.93 -0.18 8.95
CA ASN A 382 23.61 -1.36 8.14
C ASN A 382 24.86 -2.01 7.52
N HIS A 383 25.81 -1.21 7.05
CA HIS A 383 27.08 -1.69 6.52
C HIS A 383 27.95 -2.36 7.61
N VAL A 384 28.09 -1.70 8.77
CA VAL A 384 28.86 -2.24 9.90
C VAL A 384 28.26 -3.54 10.41
N PHE A 385 26.94 -3.61 10.61
CA PHE A 385 26.29 -4.83 11.07
C PHE A 385 26.25 -5.93 10.00
N GLY A 386 26.10 -5.59 8.72
CA GLY A 386 26.09 -6.56 7.61
C GLY A 386 27.46 -7.19 7.36
N ASN A 387 28.53 -6.42 7.54
CA ASN A 387 29.90 -6.83 7.26
C ASN A 387 30.74 -7.00 8.54
N TRP A 388 30.12 -7.13 9.72
CA TRP A 388 30.84 -7.09 10.99
C TRP A 388 31.95 -8.15 11.11
N LEU A 389 31.72 -9.35 10.55
CA LEU A 389 32.72 -10.41 10.44
C LEU A 389 33.90 -10.00 9.55
N ASN A 390 33.62 -9.43 8.38
CA ASN A 390 34.64 -8.98 7.43
C ASN A 390 35.42 -7.77 7.96
N LEU A 391 34.75 -6.84 8.64
CA LEU A 391 35.35 -5.69 9.32
C LEU A 391 36.21 -6.14 10.49
N GLY A 392 35.74 -7.10 11.30
CA GLY A 392 36.52 -7.71 12.36
C GLY A 392 37.77 -8.42 11.84
N LEU A 393 37.63 -9.23 10.79
CA LEU A 393 38.76 -9.87 10.09
C LEU A 393 39.73 -8.86 9.49
N SER A 394 39.22 -7.79 8.88
CA SER A 394 40.05 -6.71 8.30
C SER A 394 40.79 -5.93 9.37
N MET A 395 40.17 -5.66 10.53
CA MET A 395 40.82 -5.05 11.68
C MET A 395 41.89 -5.98 12.27
N LEU A 396 41.61 -7.29 12.40
CA LEU A 396 42.60 -8.28 12.83
C LEU A 396 43.78 -8.33 11.86
N PHE A 397 43.53 -8.30 10.56
CA PHE A 397 44.57 -8.26 9.54
C PHE A 397 45.39 -6.95 9.60
N ALA A 398 44.74 -5.80 9.74
CA ALA A 398 45.43 -4.51 9.91
C ALA A 398 46.28 -4.47 11.19
N CYS A 399 45.74 -4.95 12.32
CA CYS A 399 46.49 -5.12 13.57
C CYS A 399 47.67 -6.07 13.38
N SER A 400 47.51 -7.17 12.63
CA SER A 400 48.61 -8.09 12.34
C SER A 400 49.72 -7.44 11.51
N ILE A 401 49.38 -6.60 10.54
CA ILE A 401 50.34 -5.82 9.76
C ILE A 401 51.07 -4.82 10.66
N ILE A 402 50.36 -4.12 11.55
CA ILE A 402 50.98 -3.18 12.50
C ILE A 402 51.93 -3.91 13.45
N VAL A 403 51.55 -5.08 13.95
CA VAL A 403 52.41 -5.92 14.81
C VAL A 403 53.64 -6.42 14.04
N LEU A 404 53.48 -6.86 12.80
CA LEU A 404 54.58 -7.33 11.95
C LEU A 404 55.54 -6.19 11.55
N LEU A 405 55.02 -5.00 11.20
CA LEU A 405 55.81 -3.81 10.93
C LEU A 405 56.53 -3.32 12.20
N GLY A 406 55.86 -3.37 13.35
CA GLY A 406 56.47 -3.13 14.65
C GLY A 406 57.61 -4.11 14.94
N ALA A 407 57.39 -5.41 14.76
CA ALA A 407 58.42 -6.43 14.95
C ALA A 407 59.61 -6.26 13.99
N ALA A 408 59.36 -5.88 12.74
CA ALA A 408 60.39 -5.63 11.73
C ALA A 408 61.24 -4.38 12.03
N ILE A 409 60.63 -3.31 12.53
CA ILE A 409 61.34 -2.09 12.95
C ILE A 409 62.10 -2.31 14.26
N TRP A 410 61.65 -3.24 15.12
CA TRP A 410 62.18 -3.46 16.47
C TRP A 410 63.09 -4.68 16.64
N ALA A 411 63.44 -5.39 15.56
CA ALA A 411 64.48 -6.42 15.53
C ALA A 411 65.92 -5.91 15.80
N ALA A 412 66.06 -4.69 16.34
CA ALA A 412 67.32 -4.03 16.70
C ALA A 412 67.56 -3.93 18.23
N LEU A 413 66.74 -4.53 19.10
CA LEU A 413 66.87 -4.44 20.58
C LEU A 413 66.79 -5.81 21.31
N PRO A 414 67.34 -5.94 22.55
CA PRO A 414 67.58 -7.23 23.21
C PRO A 414 66.32 -7.99 23.66
N THR A 415 66.39 -9.31 23.53
CA THR A 415 65.30 -10.29 23.37
C THR A 415 64.38 -10.57 24.58
N LEU A 416 64.72 -10.14 25.81
CA LEU A 416 64.07 -10.66 27.03
C LEU A 416 62.86 -9.85 27.53
N VAL A 417 62.75 -8.56 27.22
CA VAL A 417 61.57 -7.73 27.57
C VAL A 417 60.40 -7.98 26.58
N ILE A 418 60.73 -8.52 25.40
CA ILE A 418 59.88 -8.61 24.21
C ILE A 418 58.82 -9.72 24.34
N VAL A 419 59.16 -10.87 24.92
CA VAL A 419 58.22 -12.00 25.07
C VAL A 419 57.07 -11.64 26.03
N ALA A 420 57.36 -10.89 27.09
CA ALA A 420 56.36 -10.49 28.08
C ALA A 420 55.35 -9.46 27.55
N ILE A 421 55.82 -8.46 26.79
CA ILE A 421 54.94 -7.42 26.22
C ILE A 421 54.13 -7.97 25.05
N SER A 422 54.71 -8.82 24.20
CA SER A 422 54.01 -9.43 23.07
C SER A 422 52.92 -10.40 23.53
N ALA A 423 53.21 -11.20 24.56
CA ALA A 423 52.23 -12.12 25.14
C ALA A 423 51.07 -11.37 25.81
N SER A 424 51.35 -10.26 26.50
CA SER A 424 50.31 -9.46 27.16
C SER A 424 49.45 -8.66 26.18
N LEU A 425 50.02 -8.11 25.10
CA LEU A 425 49.24 -7.43 24.05
C LEU A 425 48.33 -8.40 23.29
N ALA A 426 48.83 -9.61 22.98
CA ALA A 426 48.04 -10.67 22.35
C ALA A 426 46.91 -11.16 23.27
N LEU A 427 47.16 -11.27 24.58
CA LEU A 427 46.14 -11.66 25.56
C LEU A 427 45.06 -10.59 25.71
N ILE A 428 45.44 -9.31 25.75
CA ILE A 428 44.50 -8.18 25.86
C ILE A 428 43.64 -8.06 24.60
N CYS A 429 44.24 -8.19 23.40
CA CYS A 429 43.49 -8.20 22.15
C CYS A 429 42.54 -9.41 22.06
N GLY A 430 42.98 -10.59 22.53
CA GLY A 430 42.14 -11.78 22.62
C GLY A 430 40.98 -11.64 23.61
N LEU A 431 41.22 -11.05 24.79
CA LEU A 431 40.20 -10.84 25.81
C LEU A 431 39.17 -9.78 25.42
N VAL A 432 39.60 -8.68 24.78
CA VAL A 432 38.69 -7.67 24.23
C VAL A 432 37.88 -8.26 23.06
N GLY A 433 38.51 -9.05 22.19
CA GLY A 433 37.83 -9.76 21.11
C GLY A 433 36.79 -10.77 21.62
N CYS A 434 37.10 -11.54 22.65
CA CYS A 434 36.19 -12.51 23.28
C CYS A 434 35.05 -11.82 24.07
N ALA A 435 35.32 -10.77 24.83
CA ALA A 435 34.31 -10.03 25.58
C ALA A 435 33.31 -9.31 24.65
N PHE A 436 33.81 -8.75 23.53
CA PHE A 436 32.96 -8.18 22.49
C PHE A 436 32.18 -9.28 21.76
N GLY A 437 32.82 -10.40 21.41
CA GLY A 437 32.19 -11.57 20.80
C GLY A 437 31.02 -12.13 21.63
N ILE A 438 31.18 -12.31 22.93
CA ILE A 438 30.16 -12.87 23.84
C ILE A 438 28.98 -11.91 24.06
N THR A 439 29.24 -10.60 24.17
CA THR A 439 28.16 -9.59 24.30
C THR A 439 27.39 -9.38 22.98
N THR A 440 28.02 -9.58 21.83
CA THR A 440 27.32 -9.61 20.54
C THR A 440 26.61 -10.93 20.27
N PHE A 441 27.16 -12.10 20.67
CA PHE A 441 26.52 -13.42 20.48
C PHE A 441 25.17 -13.51 21.20
N THR A 442 25.10 -12.98 22.41
CA THR A 442 23.85 -12.91 23.20
C THR A 442 22.81 -11.95 22.60
N ARG A 443 23.23 -10.90 21.87
CA ARG A 443 22.34 -9.96 21.14
C ARG A 443 21.96 -10.46 19.74
N ASN A 444 22.81 -11.26 19.09
CA ASN A 444 22.60 -11.82 17.74
C ASN A 444 21.55 -12.92 17.72
N ASN A 445 21.28 -13.61 18.83
CA ASN A 445 20.23 -14.64 18.87
C ASN A 445 18.83 -14.11 18.54
N ARG A 446 18.55 -12.82 18.72
CA ARG A 446 17.28 -12.19 18.23
C ARG A 446 17.31 -11.82 16.74
N HIS A 447 18.48 -11.64 16.15
CA HIS A 447 18.63 -11.32 14.73
C HIS A 447 18.78 -12.57 13.86
N LEU A 448 19.34 -13.66 14.41
CA LEU A 448 19.37 -14.99 13.80
C LEU A 448 17.94 -15.50 13.58
N ASP A 449 17.04 -15.35 14.54
CA ASP A 449 15.63 -15.76 14.41
C ASP A 449 14.90 -15.08 13.23
N ILE A 450 15.20 -13.79 12.98
CA ILE A 450 14.66 -13.05 11.82
C ILE A 450 15.32 -13.49 10.51
N ARG A 451 16.61 -13.83 10.52
CA ARG A 451 17.36 -14.24 9.32
C ARG A 451 17.05 -15.69 8.93
N ASP A 452 16.84 -16.57 9.90
CA ASP A 452 16.45 -17.96 9.71
C ASP A 452 15.03 -18.04 9.14
N LYS A 453 14.10 -17.21 9.65
CA LYS A 453 12.76 -17.10 9.06
C LYS A 453 12.78 -16.52 7.64
N GLN A 454 13.68 -15.57 7.36
CA GLN A 454 13.88 -15.03 6.01
C GLN A 454 14.48 -16.06 5.04
N LEU A 455 15.42 -16.88 5.50
CA LEU A 455 15.98 -17.99 4.73
C LEU A 455 14.94 -19.09 4.52
N GLU A 456 14.10 -19.36 5.51
CA GLU A 456 13.00 -20.32 5.42
C GLU A 456 11.93 -19.88 4.40
N ASP A 457 11.50 -18.62 4.45
CA ASP A 457 10.57 -18.05 3.46
C ASP A 457 11.17 -18.00 2.04
N ALA A 458 12.45 -17.62 1.91
CA ALA A 458 13.14 -17.60 0.61
C ALA A 458 13.32 -19.01 0.02
N ASN A 459 13.60 -20.01 0.86
CA ASN A 459 13.71 -21.41 0.44
C ASN A 459 12.34 -22.03 0.12
N LYS A 460 11.27 -21.56 0.78
CA LYS A 460 9.90 -22.02 0.55
C LYS A 460 9.28 -21.43 -0.72
N TYR A 461 9.67 -20.21 -1.11
CA TYR A 461 9.15 -19.51 -2.29
C TYR A 461 10.28 -18.86 -3.12
N PRO A 462 11.10 -19.66 -3.84
CA PRO A 462 12.18 -19.13 -4.68
C PRO A 462 11.65 -18.15 -5.74
N ASP A 463 10.52 -18.50 -6.38
CA ASP A 463 9.81 -17.67 -7.37
C ASP A 463 9.39 -16.29 -6.82
N ALA A 464 9.13 -16.15 -5.50
CA ALA A 464 8.74 -14.88 -4.90
C ALA A 464 9.93 -13.92 -4.74
N THR A 465 11.12 -14.50 -4.52
CA THR A 465 12.40 -13.77 -4.48
C THR A 465 12.80 -13.33 -5.90
N GLU A 466 12.57 -14.18 -6.91
CA GLU A 466 12.77 -13.81 -8.32
C GLU A 466 11.86 -12.65 -8.77
N LEU A 467 10.62 -12.58 -8.25
CA LEU A 467 9.71 -11.46 -8.50
C LEU A 467 9.92 -10.25 -7.58
N ASN A 468 10.93 -10.29 -6.71
CA ASN A 468 11.23 -9.21 -5.76
C ASN A 468 9.98 -8.72 -4.97
N LEU A 469 9.13 -9.65 -4.54
CA LEU A 469 7.94 -9.33 -3.75
C LEU A 469 8.34 -8.77 -2.38
N ALA A 470 7.50 -7.91 -1.81
CA ALA A 470 7.69 -7.50 -0.42
C ALA A 470 7.12 -8.58 0.51
N LYS A 471 7.71 -8.78 1.69
CA LYS A 471 7.29 -9.89 2.57
C LYS A 471 5.81 -9.83 2.97
N LEU A 472 5.25 -8.64 3.15
CA LEU A 472 3.80 -8.50 3.42
C LEU A 472 2.89 -8.99 2.27
N HIS A 473 3.45 -9.17 1.08
CA HIS A 473 2.76 -9.64 -0.13
C HIS A 473 3.23 -11.04 -0.54
N TYR A 474 3.89 -11.78 0.35
CA TYR A 474 4.24 -13.17 0.10
C TYR A 474 2.99 -14.07 0.16
N PRO A 475 2.93 -15.14 -0.67
CA PRO A 475 1.84 -16.11 -0.61
C PRO A 475 1.65 -16.75 0.77
N SER A 476 2.71 -16.83 1.59
CA SER A 476 2.67 -17.34 2.97
C SER A 476 1.94 -16.44 3.97
N ALA A 477 1.66 -15.18 3.63
CA ALA A 477 0.92 -14.29 4.52
C ALA A 477 -0.47 -14.89 4.82
N PRO A 478 -0.95 -14.84 6.08
CA PRO A 478 -2.26 -15.38 6.43
C PRO A 478 -3.38 -14.78 5.59
N ARG A 479 -4.22 -15.65 5.01
CA ARG A 479 -5.34 -15.28 4.15
C ARG A 479 -6.67 -15.58 4.81
N ASN A 480 -7.66 -14.72 4.60
CA ASN A 480 -9.06 -14.97 4.91
C ASN A 480 -9.64 -15.95 3.87
N PRO A 481 -10.12 -17.14 4.26
CA PRO A 481 -10.66 -18.11 3.32
C PRO A 481 -11.83 -17.57 2.49
N GLU A 482 -12.63 -16.66 3.05
CA GLU A 482 -13.77 -16.02 2.37
C GLU A 482 -13.35 -14.99 1.32
N LEU A 483 -12.16 -14.40 1.46
CA LEU A 483 -11.66 -13.37 0.54
C LEU A 483 -10.67 -13.94 -0.49
N ASP A 484 -10.18 -15.17 -0.29
CA ASP A 484 -9.13 -15.80 -1.07
C ASP A 484 -9.57 -16.07 -2.54
N ILE A 485 -8.96 -15.34 -3.47
CA ILE A 485 -9.31 -15.40 -4.90
C ILE A 485 -8.92 -16.73 -5.57
N TYR A 486 -8.12 -17.57 -4.92
CA TYR A 486 -7.74 -18.89 -5.43
C TYR A 486 -8.75 -19.98 -5.04
N LYS A 487 -9.51 -19.77 -3.96
CA LYS A 487 -10.50 -20.74 -3.44
C LYS A 487 -11.89 -20.56 -4.03
N HIS A 488 -12.24 -19.33 -4.41
CA HIS A 488 -13.57 -19.02 -4.94
C HIS A 488 -13.60 -19.00 -6.46
N GLU A 489 -14.66 -19.56 -7.03
CA GLU A 489 -14.88 -19.63 -8.47
C GLU A 489 -15.80 -18.49 -8.95
N ILE A 490 -15.64 -18.13 -10.23
CA ILE A 490 -16.48 -17.19 -10.96
C ILE A 490 -16.81 -17.78 -12.33
N SER A 491 -18.00 -17.44 -12.83
CA SER A 491 -18.41 -17.73 -14.21
C SER A 491 -18.36 -16.45 -15.03
N PHE A 492 -17.81 -16.51 -16.22
CA PHE A 492 -17.67 -15.36 -17.11
C PHE A 492 -17.65 -15.82 -18.57
N ASP A 493 -18.13 -14.97 -19.46
CA ASP A 493 -18.17 -15.26 -20.89
C ASP A 493 -16.90 -14.75 -21.56
N LEU A 494 -16.37 -15.56 -22.47
CA LEU A 494 -15.36 -15.16 -23.44
C LEU A 494 -15.85 -15.51 -24.83
N THR A 495 -15.53 -14.65 -25.80
CA THR A 495 -15.64 -15.01 -27.21
C THR A 495 -14.65 -16.12 -27.56
N TYR A 496 -14.98 -16.96 -28.54
CA TYR A 496 -14.02 -17.94 -29.03
C TYR A 496 -12.76 -17.29 -29.61
N LYS A 497 -12.84 -16.05 -30.12
CA LYS A 497 -11.67 -15.24 -30.48
C LYS A 497 -10.74 -14.99 -29.29
N GLU A 498 -11.29 -14.56 -28.15
CA GLU A 498 -10.49 -14.35 -26.93
C GLU A 498 -9.91 -15.66 -26.40
N ILE A 499 -10.70 -16.74 -26.41
CA ILE A 499 -10.24 -18.07 -26.02
C ILE A 499 -9.06 -18.52 -26.90
N ASN A 500 -9.18 -18.36 -28.22
CA ASN A 500 -8.11 -18.68 -29.17
C ASN A 500 -6.87 -17.86 -28.86
N THR A 501 -7.00 -16.53 -28.82
CA THR A 501 -5.90 -15.59 -28.57
C THR A 501 -5.18 -15.92 -27.27
N TYR A 502 -5.93 -16.04 -26.17
CA TYR A 502 -5.39 -16.35 -24.86
C TYR A 502 -4.62 -17.68 -24.85
N TYR A 503 -5.25 -18.77 -25.31
CA TYR A 503 -4.62 -20.09 -25.23
C TYR A 503 -3.52 -20.30 -26.24
N LYS A 504 -3.59 -19.66 -27.42
CA LYS A 504 -2.52 -19.69 -28.42
C LYS A 504 -1.27 -19.09 -27.81
N VAL A 505 -1.33 -17.83 -27.40
CA VAL A 505 -0.18 -17.13 -26.81
C VAL A 505 0.32 -17.83 -25.54
N MET A 506 -0.57 -18.08 -24.56
CA MET A 506 -0.14 -18.65 -23.28
C MET A 506 0.39 -20.08 -23.38
N ARG A 507 -0.10 -20.90 -24.32
CA ARG A 507 0.40 -22.27 -24.46
C ARG A 507 1.68 -22.30 -25.27
N THR A 508 1.75 -21.61 -26.40
CA THR A 508 2.91 -21.70 -27.31
C THR A 508 4.07 -20.84 -26.84
N MET A 509 3.82 -19.57 -26.48
CA MET A 509 4.86 -18.58 -26.18
C MET A 509 5.38 -18.72 -24.74
N VAL A 510 4.48 -18.79 -23.76
CA VAL A 510 4.85 -18.79 -22.34
C VAL A 510 5.15 -20.21 -21.83
N LYS A 511 4.38 -21.21 -22.27
CA LYS A 511 4.49 -22.59 -21.71
C LYS A 511 5.25 -23.57 -22.59
N GLY A 512 5.61 -23.21 -23.82
CA GLY A 512 6.28 -24.11 -24.77
C GLY A 512 5.45 -25.36 -25.12
N LYS A 513 4.12 -25.29 -25.08
CA LYS A 513 3.18 -26.38 -25.37
C LYS A 513 2.53 -26.19 -26.73
N ARG A 514 2.14 -27.31 -27.37
CA ARG A 514 1.28 -27.27 -28.57
C ARG A 514 -0.04 -26.54 -28.26
N PHE A 515 -0.52 -25.74 -29.20
CA PHE A 515 -1.78 -25.01 -29.06
C PHE A 515 -2.94 -25.98 -28.76
N ILE A 516 -3.17 -26.97 -29.62
CA ILE A 516 -4.11 -28.07 -29.36
C ILE A 516 -3.43 -29.14 -28.47
N PRO A 517 -3.99 -29.49 -27.30
CA PRO A 517 -3.51 -30.60 -26.50
C PRO A 517 -3.55 -31.93 -27.27
N PRO A 518 -2.57 -32.83 -27.08
CA PRO A 518 -2.58 -34.14 -27.75
C PRO A 518 -3.65 -35.09 -27.20
N GLU A 519 -4.00 -34.94 -25.92
CA GLU A 519 -4.96 -35.79 -25.21
C GLU A 519 -6.04 -34.94 -24.55
N ASP A 520 -7.25 -35.52 -24.48
CA ASP A 520 -8.35 -34.95 -23.73
C ASP A 520 -8.17 -35.17 -22.24
N LYS A 521 -8.40 -34.11 -21.48
CA LYS A 521 -8.39 -34.15 -20.01
C LYS A 521 -9.82 -33.89 -19.53
N PRO A 522 -10.57 -34.95 -19.17
CA PRO A 522 -11.98 -34.82 -18.81
C PRO A 522 -12.20 -34.00 -17.54
N GLU A 523 -11.16 -33.80 -16.71
CA GLU A 523 -11.19 -32.89 -15.56
C GLU A 523 -11.28 -31.39 -15.95
N TYR A 524 -11.09 -31.03 -17.22
CA TYR A 524 -11.18 -29.66 -17.73
C TYR A 524 -12.23 -29.55 -18.82
N CYS A 525 -13.50 -29.62 -18.42
CA CYS A 525 -14.65 -29.44 -19.29
C CYS A 525 -15.33 -28.09 -19.07
N TRP A 526 -15.75 -27.45 -20.16
CA TRP A 526 -16.52 -26.20 -20.17
C TRP A 526 -17.82 -26.45 -20.91
N ASN A 527 -18.94 -26.41 -20.20
CA ASN A 527 -20.26 -26.76 -20.73
C ASN A 527 -20.30 -28.13 -21.42
N GLY A 528 -19.61 -29.13 -20.85
CA GLY A 528 -19.54 -30.49 -21.40
C GLY A 528 -18.53 -30.66 -22.54
N LEU A 529 -17.92 -29.59 -23.04
CA LEU A 529 -16.85 -29.66 -24.03
C LEU A 529 -15.50 -29.77 -23.35
N THR A 530 -14.66 -30.69 -23.83
CA THR A 530 -13.26 -30.78 -23.43
C THR A 530 -12.50 -29.55 -23.89
N LYS A 531 -11.40 -29.25 -23.18
CA LYS A 531 -10.48 -28.18 -23.61
C LYS A 531 -10.00 -28.32 -25.05
N ARG A 532 -9.78 -29.54 -25.55
CA ARG A 532 -9.32 -29.76 -26.92
C ARG A 532 -10.41 -29.38 -27.92
N GLU A 533 -11.65 -29.80 -27.69
CA GLU A 533 -12.80 -29.45 -28.52
C GLU A 533 -12.99 -27.93 -28.58
N VAL A 534 -12.93 -27.25 -27.44
CA VAL A 534 -13.04 -25.79 -27.39
C VAL A 534 -11.93 -25.08 -28.18
N LEU A 535 -10.68 -25.56 -28.11
CA LEU A 535 -9.58 -24.96 -28.86
C LEU A 535 -9.60 -25.28 -30.36
N LEU A 536 -10.12 -26.45 -30.73
CA LEU A 536 -10.35 -26.78 -32.13
C LEU A 536 -11.46 -25.89 -32.71
N TYR A 537 -12.57 -25.76 -31.98
CA TYR A 537 -13.69 -24.90 -32.38
C TYR A 537 -13.29 -23.44 -32.46
N SER A 538 -12.50 -22.94 -31.49
CA SER A 538 -12.01 -21.55 -31.49
C SER A 538 -11.07 -21.21 -32.65
N SER A 539 -10.60 -22.21 -33.41
CA SER A 539 -9.79 -22.00 -34.61
C SER A 539 -10.64 -21.73 -35.85
N ASN A 540 -11.95 -21.96 -35.78
CA ASN A 540 -12.88 -21.70 -36.87
C ASN A 540 -13.24 -20.20 -36.91
N GLN A 541 -12.97 -19.53 -38.04
CA GLN A 541 -13.26 -18.11 -38.21
C GLN A 541 -14.77 -17.80 -38.12
N GLY A 542 -15.63 -18.75 -38.49
CA GLY A 542 -17.09 -18.57 -38.44
C GLY A 542 -17.67 -18.48 -37.02
N ALA A 543 -16.90 -18.86 -35.99
CA ALA A 543 -17.34 -18.89 -34.60
C ALA A 543 -16.70 -17.79 -33.74
N SER A 544 -15.99 -16.82 -34.33
CA SER A 544 -15.14 -15.88 -33.58
C SER A 544 -15.88 -15.12 -32.49
N ASP A 545 -17.12 -14.71 -32.79
CA ASP A 545 -17.93 -13.81 -31.96
C ASP A 545 -18.91 -14.60 -31.06
N GLU A 546 -19.01 -15.91 -31.24
CA GLU A 546 -19.76 -16.78 -30.34
C GLU A 546 -19.07 -16.81 -28.96
N THR A 547 -19.88 -16.82 -27.91
CA THR A 547 -19.41 -16.79 -26.51
C THR A 547 -19.50 -18.16 -25.85
N LEU A 548 -18.51 -18.47 -25.02
CA LEU A 548 -18.50 -19.63 -24.15
C LEU A 548 -18.33 -19.17 -22.69
N THR A 549 -19.24 -19.60 -21.83
CA THR A 549 -19.13 -19.39 -20.39
C THR A 549 -18.08 -20.32 -19.79
N LEU A 550 -17.07 -19.73 -19.15
CA LEU A 550 -16.02 -20.44 -18.43
C LEU A 550 -16.24 -20.32 -16.93
N LYS A 551 -16.07 -21.43 -16.20
CA LYS A 551 -16.03 -21.46 -14.74
C LYS A 551 -14.59 -21.71 -14.27
N THR A 552 -14.04 -20.83 -13.45
CA THR A 552 -12.67 -20.96 -12.93
C THR A 552 -12.47 -20.13 -11.66
N SER A 553 -11.31 -20.23 -10.99
CA SER A 553 -11.04 -19.39 -9.81
C SER A 553 -10.98 -17.90 -10.17
N LYS A 554 -11.33 -17.02 -9.25
CA LYS A 554 -11.25 -15.55 -9.43
C LYS A 554 -9.84 -15.11 -9.85
N ALA A 555 -8.80 -15.70 -9.25
CA ALA A 555 -7.41 -15.46 -9.63
C ALA A 555 -7.12 -15.82 -11.09
N LYS A 556 -7.66 -16.97 -11.55
CA LYS A 556 -7.47 -17.42 -12.93
C LYS A 556 -8.22 -16.55 -13.93
N PHE A 557 -9.41 -16.10 -13.57
CA PHE A 557 -10.18 -15.13 -14.35
C PHE A 557 -9.41 -13.81 -14.53
N MET A 558 -8.92 -13.22 -13.44
CA MET A 558 -8.12 -11.98 -13.51
C MET A 558 -6.87 -12.15 -14.36
N PHE A 559 -6.16 -13.27 -14.19
CA PHE A 559 -5.01 -13.58 -15.03
C PHE A 559 -5.35 -13.70 -16.53
N ILE A 560 -6.51 -14.28 -16.89
CA ILE A 560 -6.95 -14.31 -18.30
C ILE A 560 -7.18 -12.90 -18.82
N ARG A 561 -7.87 -12.04 -18.06
CA ARG A 561 -8.13 -10.64 -18.45
C ARG A 561 -6.83 -9.84 -18.61
N HIS A 562 -5.91 -9.96 -17.67
CA HIS A 562 -4.60 -9.30 -17.75
C HIS A 562 -3.80 -9.77 -18.96
N ALA A 563 -3.77 -11.07 -19.22
CA ALA A 563 -3.07 -11.61 -20.38
C ALA A 563 -3.66 -11.10 -21.71
N LEU A 564 -4.99 -11.07 -21.84
CA LEU A 564 -5.66 -10.53 -23.03
C LEU A 564 -5.35 -9.04 -23.23
N ASN A 565 -5.37 -8.25 -22.15
CA ASN A 565 -5.01 -6.83 -22.19
C ASN A 565 -3.54 -6.62 -22.62
N LEU A 566 -2.61 -7.41 -22.07
CA LEU A 566 -1.20 -7.35 -22.48
C LEU A 566 -1.00 -7.70 -23.96
N ILE A 567 -1.72 -8.72 -24.47
CA ILE A 567 -1.67 -9.12 -25.88
C ILE A 567 -2.15 -7.98 -26.78
N ASP A 568 -3.24 -7.30 -26.40
CA ASP A 568 -3.78 -6.16 -27.14
C ASP A 568 -2.82 -4.96 -27.14
N ARG A 569 -2.23 -4.62 -25.97
CA ARG A 569 -1.37 -3.44 -25.82
C ARG A 569 0.03 -3.58 -26.42
N ILE A 570 0.67 -4.74 -26.30
CA ILE A 570 2.06 -4.94 -26.74
C ILE A 570 2.12 -5.44 -28.19
N SER A 571 1.02 -6.00 -28.71
CA SER A 571 0.93 -6.72 -29.99
C SER A 571 1.77 -8.00 -30.02
N THR A 572 1.28 -9.01 -30.75
CA THR A 572 2.03 -10.25 -31.01
C THR A 572 3.25 -10.05 -31.91
N GLU A 573 3.38 -8.88 -32.54
CA GLU A 573 4.55 -8.52 -33.35
C GLU A 573 5.79 -8.22 -32.48
N ASN A 574 5.59 -7.82 -31.22
CA ASN A 574 6.67 -7.61 -30.25
C ASN A 574 6.78 -8.80 -29.30
N GLU A 575 7.10 -9.96 -29.88
CA GLU A 575 7.06 -11.27 -29.21
C GLU A 575 7.88 -11.31 -27.91
N ASP A 576 9.10 -10.79 -27.91
CA ASP A 576 9.99 -10.83 -26.74
C ASP A 576 9.41 -10.05 -25.56
N LYS A 577 8.97 -8.80 -25.81
CA LYS A 577 8.37 -7.94 -24.78
C LYS A 577 7.04 -8.51 -24.28
N LEU A 578 6.22 -9.05 -25.18
CA LEU A 578 4.95 -9.69 -24.81
C LEU A 578 5.19 -10.94 -23.96
N LYS A 579 6.16 -11.77 -24.35
CA LYS A 579 6.53 -12.98 -23.62
C LYS A 579 7.02 -12.65 -22.22
N GLU A 580 7.90 -11.66 -22.07
CA GLU A 580 8.40 -11.20 -20.77
C GLU A 580 7.25 -10.74 -19.86
N ALA A 581 6.39 -9.85 -20.35
CA ALA A 581 5.25 -9.34 -19.58
C ALA A 581 4.27 -10.45 -19.18
N LEU A 582 3.95 -11.37 -20.09
CA LEU A 582 3.07 -12.50 -19.81
C LEU A 582 3.70 -13.53 -18.86
N GLN A 583 5.01 -13.75 -18.94
CA GLN A 583 5.74 -14.62 -18.01
C GLN A 583 5.73 -14.02 -16.60
N HIS A 584 5.95 -12.71 -16.48
CA HIS A 584 5.86 -11.99 -15.21
C HIS A 584 4.47 -12.15 -14.57
N GLU A 585 3.39 -11.86 -15.30
CA GLU A 585 2.02 -12.04 -14.80
C GLU A 585 1.69 -13.51 -14.49
N TYR A 586 2.19 -14.45 -15.31
CA TYR A 586 1.98 -15.88 -15.07
C TYR A 586 2.69 -16.36 -13.80
N ASN A 587 3.89 -15.86 -13.52
CA ASN A 587 4.64 -16.18 -12.31
C ASN A 587 3.91 -15.66 -11.07
N HIS A 588 3.41 -14.41 -11.09
CA HIS A 588 2.55 -13.88 -10.02
C HIS A 588 1.31 -14.75 -9.77
N TYR A 589 0.59 -15.14 -10.83
CA TYR A 589 -0.56 -16.03 -10.71
C TYR A 589 -0.18 -17.42 -10.16
N ARG A 590 0.99 -17.96 -10.53
CA ARG A 590 1.43 -19.27 -10.03
C ARG A 590 1.78 -19.23 -8.55
N LEU A 591 2.42 -18.15 -8.10
CA LEU A 591 2.85 -17.99 -6.72
C LEU A 591 1.70 -18.08 -5.72
N GLY A 592 0.55 -17.47 -6.02
CA GLY A 592 -0.60 -17.49 -5.11
C GLY A 592 -1.29 -18.85 -4.99
N LYS A 593 -0.94 -19.83 -5.83
CA LYS A 593 -1.44 -21.22 -5.70
C LYS A 593 -0.75 -22.02 -4.61
N ALA A 594 0.45 -21.59 -4.22
CA ALA A 594 1.18 -22.14 -3.09
C ALA A 594 0.56 -21.61 -1.79
#